data_AF-W5WG96-F1
#
_entry.id   AF-W5WG96-F1
#
_cell.length_a   1.000
_cell.length_b   1.000
_cell.length_c   1.000
_cell.angle_alpha   90.00
_cell.angle_beta   90.00
_cell.angle_gamma   90.00
#
_symmetry.space_group_name_H-M   'P 1'
#
loop_
_entity.id
_entity.type
_entity.pdbx_description
1 polymer ?
#
loop_
_entity_poly.entity_id
_entity_poly.type
_entity_poly.pdbx_seq_one_letter_code
_entity_poly.pdbx_strand_id
1 'polypeptide(L)'
;MRAIVPVLAAVSAALAFAVPANAGTAPILVHADLDGDGVADEVTLTPVADNAHEQLLTATVRGIQLTARVPFDSLFGLEPLRVVDLNGDGKQEVVVTESVGANTDGFSVWGLYGGLRPVTSGGADRFKLWEGGGFSAISGYGCEPAGGTRQLVTVSAELTDWQNEVYEGDRVTYSVRDGVATETSRRHVVGVRGEAGFRTDARTCA
;
A
#
# COMPACT_ATOMS: atom_id res chain seq x y z
N MET A 1 33.01 46.43 46.27
CA MET A 1 32.89 46.50 44.80
C MET A 1 31.89 45.42 44.36
N ARG A 2 30.73 45.83 43.84
CA ARG A 2 29.66 44.95 43.33
C ARG A 2 29.87 44.77 41.83
N ALA A 3 29.94 43.54 41.34
CA ALA A 3 29.83 43.24 39.91
C ALA A 3 28.46 42.60 39.66
N ILE A 4 27.62 43.30 38.89
CA ILE A 4 26.35 42.78 38.37
C ILE A 4 26.64 42.35 36.94
N VAL A 5 26.50 41.05 36.65
CA VAL A 5 26.56 40.51 35.28
C VAL A 5 25.14 40.53 34.72
N PRO A 6 24.86 41.16 33.56
CA PRO A 6 23.55 41.08 32.96
C PRO A 6 23.44 39.75 32.20
N VAL A 7 22.39 38.98 32.48
CA VAL A 7 22.00 37.84 31.65
C VAL A 7 21.14 38.40 30.51
N LEU A 8 21.66 38.34 29.28
CA LEU A 8 20.86 38.58 28.07
C LEU A 8 19.99 37.33 27.82
N ALA A 9 18.67 37.48 27.93
CA ALA A 9 17.74 36.46 27.47
C ALA A 9 17.50 36.65 25.96
N ALA A 10 18.02 35.74 25.14
CA ALA A 10 17.68 35.68 23.73
C ALA A 10 16.33 34.96 23.56
N VAL A 11 15.30 35.70 23.13
CA VAL A 11 14.03 35.11 22.72
C VAL A 11 14.18 34.61 21.29
N SER A 12 14.26 33.29 21.11
CA SER A 12 14.16 32.68 19.78
C SER A 12 12.69 32.53 19.41
N ALA A 13 12.23 33.33 18.46
CA ALA A 13 10.94 33.11 17.82
C ALA A 13 11.08 31.94 16.83
N ALA A 14 10.52 30.78 17.17
CA ALA A 14 10.39 29.69 16.23
C ALA A 14 9.34 30.07 15.18
N LEU A 15 9.75 30.21 13.93
CA LEU A 15 8.85 30.26 12.79
C LEU A 15 8.23 28.87 12.63
N ALA A 16 7.01 28.68 13.15
CA ALA A 16 6.20 27.53 12.82
C ALA A 16 5.67 27.72 11.40
N PHE A 17 6.21 26.97 10.44
CA PHE A 17 5.54 26.79 9.15
C PHE A 17 4.31 25.93 9.40
N ALA A 18 3.14 26.56 9.52
CA ALA A 18 1.88 25.85 9.39
C ALA A 18 1.77 25.39 7.94
N VAL A 19 2.00 24.09 7.71
CA VAL A 19 1.58 23.44 6.46
C VAL A 19 0.05 23.57 6.41
N PRO A 20 -0.54 24.12 5.34
CA PRO A 20 -1.99 24.24 5.29
C PRO A 20 -2.62 22.85 5.39
N ALA A 21 -3.60 22.72 6.28
CA ALA A 21 -4.46 21.54 6.38
C ALA A 21 -5.13 21.28 5.02
N ASN A 22 -5.10 20.02 4.60
CA ASN A 22 -5.64 19.45 3.36
C ASN A 22 -6.81 20.24 2.77
N ALA A 23 -6.51 21.03 1.76
CA ALA A 23 -7.49 21.69 0.91
C ALA A 23 -8.14 20.65 -0.02
N GLY A 24 -9.38 20.26 0.25
CA GLY A 24 -10.36 19.88 -0.78
C GLY A 24 -9.99 18.77 -1.77
N THR A 25 -9.38 17.67 -1.34
CA THR A 25 -9.31 16.46 -2.18
C THR A 25 -10.72 15.92 -2.38
N ALA A 26 -11.19 15.91 -3.63
CA ALA A 26 -12.45 15.26 -3.97
C ALA A 26 -12.39 13.78 -3.55
N PRO A 27 -13.50 13.19 -3.09
CA PRO A 27 -13.58 11.76 -2.86
C PRO A 27 -13.12 10.99 -4.10
N ILE A 28 -12.33 9.94 -3.89
CA ILE A 28 -12.02 8.98 -4.95
C ILE A 28 -13.14 7.95 -4.96
N LEU A 29 -13.57 7.56 -6.16
CA LEU A 29 -14.64 6.59 -6.39
C LEU A 29 -14.15 5.55 -7.40
N VAL A 30 -14.31 4.27 -7.07
CA VAL A 30 -14.13 3.14 -7.99
C VAL A 30 -15.29 2.16 -7.85
N HIS A 31 -15.42 1.27 -8.82
CA HIS A 31 -16.39 0.19 -8.82
C HIS A 31 -15.67 -1.16 -8.78
N ALA A 32 -16.03 -2.03 -7.83
CA ALA A 32 -15.43 -3.34 -7.65
C ALA A 32 -16.50 -4.36 -7.23
N ASP A 33 -16.56 -5.53 -7.84
CA ASP A 33 -17.44 -6.63 -7.42
C ASP A 33 -16.84 -7.32 -6.19
N LEU A 34 -17.07 -6.75 -5.00
CA LEU A 34 -16.40 -7.21 -3.78
C LEU A 34 -17.03 -8.50 -3.22
N ASP A 35 -18.29 -8.78 -3.53
CA ASP A 35 -19.02 -9.94 -3.03
C ASP A 35 -19.12 -11.12 -4.03
N GLY A 36 -18.71 -10.88 -5.29
CA GLY A 36 -18.56 -11.89 -6.34
C GLY A 36 -19.87 -12.25 -7.02
N ASP A 37 -20.84 -11.33 -7.05
CA ASP A 37 -22.16 -11.57 -7.64
C ASP A 37 -22.28 -11.12 -9.11
N GLY A 38 -21.19 -10.58 -9.66
CA GLY A 38 -21.11 -10.06 -11.02
C GLY A 38 -21.59 -8.62 -11.16
N VAL A 39 -22.03 -7.97 -10.08
CA VAL A 39 -22.42 -6.55 -10.06
C VAL A 39 -21.40 -5.76 -9.26
N ALA A 40 -20.91 -4.67 -9.84
CA ALA A 40 -19.91 -3.87 -9.16
C ALA A 40 -20.50 -3.06 -7.99
N ASP A 41 -19.84 -3.13 -6.84
CA ASP A 41 -20.11 -2.32 -5.65
C ASP A 41 -19.44 -0.96 -5.76
N GLU A 42 -19.97 0.02 -5.02
CA GLU A 42 -19.37 1.34 -4.91
C GLU A 42 -18.30 1.36 -3.82
N VAL A 43 -17.08 1.79 -4.14
CA VAL A 43 -16.00 1.98 -3.18
C VAL A 43 -15.47 3.40 -3.25
N THR A 44 -15.45 4.09 -2.11
CA THR A 44 -14.97 5.47 -2.00
C THR A 44 -13.83 5.61 -1.00
N LEU A 45 -12.97 6.59 -1.25
CA LEU A 45 -11.89 7.01 -0.36
C LEU A 45 -12.03 8.50 -0.06
N THR A 46 -12.06 8.87 1.21
CA THR A 46 -12.22 10.26 1.65
C THR A 46 -11.23 10.60 2.78
N PRO A 47 -10.80 11.87 2.92
CA PRO A 47 -9.99 12.27 4.07
C PRO A 47 -10.78 12.13 5.37
N VAL A 48 -10.08 11.82 6.47
CA VAL A 48 -10.67 11.74 7.81
C VAL A 48 -10.51 13.08 8.52
N ALA A 49 -11.61 13.73 8.92
CA ALA A 49 -11.59 15.08 9.47
C ALA A 49 -10.87 15.19 10.83
N ASP A 50 -10.92 14.13 11.65
CA ASP A 50 -10.34 14.09 13.00
C ASP A 50 -8.92 13.50 13.03
N ASN A 51 -8.39 13.02 11.90
CA ASN A 51 -7.05 12.43 11.82
C ASN A 51 -6.44 12.60 10.42
N ALA A 52 -5.48 13.51 10.29
CA ALA A 52 -4.78 13.77 9.03
C ALA A 52 -3.88 12.62 8.56
N HIS A 53 -3.65 11.60 9.39
CA HIS A 53 -2.85 10.41 9.04
C HIS A 53 -3.72 9.19 8.71
N GLU A 54 -5.03 9.40 8.54
CA GLU A 54 -5.96 8.38 8.14
C GLU A 54 -6.84 8.86 6.99
N GLN A 55 -7.30 7.88 6.22
CA GLN A 55 -8.31 8.01 5.20
C GLN A 55 -9.42 6.99 5.46
N LEU A 56 -10.64 7.33 5.05
CA LEU A 56 -11.82 6.50 5.24
C LEU A 56 -12.11 5.78 3.93
N LEU A 57 -11.95 4.46 3.95
CA LEU A 57 -12.42 3.57 2.89
C LEU A 57 -13.85 3.18 3.20
N THR A 58 -14.75 3.39 2.24
CA THR A 58 -16.17 3.04 2.38
C THR A 58 -16.60 2.19 1.19
N ALA A 59 -17.19 1.03 1.46
CA ALA A 59 -17.79 0.17 0.45
C ALA A 59 -19.31 0.09 0.66
N THR A 60 -20.08 0.22 -0.42
CA THR A 60 -21.54 0.02 -0.39
C THR A 60 -21.87 -1.23 -1.16
N VAL A 61 -22.14 -2.31 -0.43
CA VAL A 61 -22.35 -3.65 -0.97
C VAL A 61 -23.81 -4.02 -0.78
N ARG A 62 -24.55 -4.18 -1.88
CA ARG A 62 -26.01 -4.44 -1.85
C ARG A 62 -26.79 -3.48 -0.93
N GLY A 63 -26.40 -2.21 -0.93
CA GLY A 63 -27.00 -1.15 -0.11
C GLY A 63 -26.55 -1.11 1.37
N ILE A 64 -25.64 -2.00 1.77
CA ILE A 64 -25.04 -1.99 3.11
C ILE A 64 -23.72 -1.23 3.04
N GLN A 65 -23.59 -0.18 3.86
CA GLN A 65 -22.36 0.59 3.96
C GLN A 65 -21.41 -0.03 4.99
N LEU A 66 -20.19 -0.31 4.56
CA LEU A 66 -19.09 -0.82 5.36
C LEU A 66 -17.94 0.19 5.32
N THR A 67 -17.27 0.40 6.45
CA THR A 67 -16.20 1.40 6.55
C THR A 67 -14.96 0.83 7.21
N ALA A 68 -13.81 1.36 6.81
CA ALA A 68 -12.52 1.09 7.41
C ALA A 68 -11.65 2.35 7.43
N ARG A 69 -10.94 2.57 8.55
CA ARG A 69 -9.88 3.58 8.63
C ARG A 69 -8.57 2.96 8.15
N VAL A 70 -7.93 3.60 7.19
CA VAL A 70 -6.67 3.16 6.59
C VAL A 70 -5.60 4.21 6.90
N PRO A 71 -4.39 3.84 7.32
CA PRO A 71 -3.28 4.79 7.46
C PRO A 71 -2.98 5.48 6.13
N PHE A 72 -2.51 6.71 6.21
CA PHE A 72 -2.25 7.56 5.05
C PHE A 72 -1.24 8.67 5.39
N ASP A 73 -0.34 8.97 4.46
CA ASP A 73 0.52 10.15 4.55
C ASP A 73 -0.17 11.40 3.95
N SER A 74 -0.67 12.28 4.83
CA SER A 74 -1.37 13.51 4.43
C SER A 74 -0.63 14.39 3.44
N LEU A 75 0.70 14.30 3.37
CA LEU A 75 1.52 15.17 2.53
C LEU A 75 1.19 15.06 1.03
N PHE A 76 0.65 13.92 0.58
CA PHE A 76 0.45 13.65 -0.84
C PHE A 76 -1.03 13.71 -1.29
N GLY A 77 -1.97 13.83 -0.36
CA GLY A 77 -3.40 13.72 -0.66
C GLY A 77 -3.85 12.30 -1.06
N LEU A 78 -5.15 12.12 -1.25
CA LEU A 78 -5.70 10.81 -1.58
C LEU A 78 -5.18 10.31 -2.94
N GLU A 79 -4.82 9.04 -2.99
CA GLU A 79 -4.32 8.39 -4.19
C GLU A 79 -5.36 7.43 -4.80
N PRO A 80 -5.38 7.27 -6.15
CA PRO A 80 -6.34 6.38 -6.82
C PRO A 80 -6.33 4.95 -6.28
N LEU A 81 -7.53 4.44 -6.00
CA LEU A 81 -7.74 3.03 -5.67
C LEU A 81 -7.48 2.15 -6.90
N ARG A 82 -6.99 0.93 -6.68
CA ARG A 82 -6.84 -0.08 -7.73
C ARG A 82 -7.75 -1.27 -7.42
N VAL A 83 -8.47 -1.75 -8.42
CA VAL A 83 -9.34 -2.93 -8.29
C VAL A 83 -8.57 -4.14 -8.82
N VAL A 84 -8.55 -5.21 -8.04
CA VAL A 84 -7.80 -6.45 -8.33
C VAL A 84 -8.62 -7.67 -7.89
N ASP A 85 -8.31 -8.84 -8.41
CA ASP A 85 -8.70 -10.14 -7.86
C ASP A 85 -7.40 -10.91 -7.58
N LEU A 86 -6.96 -10.93 -6.31
CA LEU A 86 -5.64 -11.46 -5.97
C LEU A 86 -5.52 -12.98 -6.12
N ASN A 87 -6.60 -13.71 -5.90
CA ASN A 87 -6.59 -15.18 -5.83
C ASN A 87 -7.35 -15.85 -6.98
N GLY A 88 -8.01 -15.07 -7.83
CA GLY A 88 -8.77 -15.54 -8.98
C GLY A 88 -10.11 -16.18 -8.58
N ASP A 89 -10.69 -15.80 -7.45
CA ASP A 89 -11.93 -16.40 -6.95
C ASP A 89 -13.21 -15.70 -7.46
N GLY A 90 -13.05 -14.63 -8.24
CA GLY A 90 -14.15 -13.85 -8.79
C GLY A 90 -14.68 -12.76 -7.85
N LYS A 91 -14.14 -12.65 -6.63
CA LYS A 91 -14.36 -11.50 -5.75
C LYS A 91 -13.19 -10.55 -5.88
N GLN A 92 -13.50 -9.29 -6.07
CA GLN A 92 -12.50 -8.25 -6.19
C GLN A 92 -12.10 -7.70 -4.83
N GLU A 93 -10.86 -7.27 -4.74
CA GLU A 93 -10.30 -6.43 -3.69
C GLU A 93 -9.97 -5.03 -4.21
N VAL A 94 -9.73 -4.12 -3.27
CA VAL A 94 -9.16 -2.81 -3.54
C VAL A 94 -7.78 -2.64 -2.90
N VAL A 95 -6.82 -2.19 -3.70
CA VAL A 95 -5.50 -1.76 -3.24
C VAL A 95 -5.56 -0.28 -2.90
N VAL A 96 -5.16 0.04 -1.67
CA VAL A 96 -5.18 1.39 -1.10
C VAL A 96 -3.75 1.83 -0.84
N THR A 97 -3.35 2.99 -1.37
CA THR A 97 -2.05 3.60 -1.07
C THR A 97 -2.06 4.13 0.35
N GLU A 98 -1.10 3.70 1.18
CA GLU A 98 -0.92 4.19 2.55
C GLU A 98 0.23 5.19 2.66
N SER A 99 1.25 5.07 1.82
CA SER A 99 2.40 5.97 1.83
C SER A 99 2.92 6.18 0.42
N VAL A 100 3.22 7.43 0.09
CA VAL A 100 3.90 7.80 -1.15
C VAL A 100 5.32 8.20 -0.78
N GLY A 101 6.31 7.52 -1.36
CA GLY A 101 7.72 7.80 -1.11
C GLY A 101 8.39 8.42 -2.32
N ALA A 102 9.58 9.01 -2.14
CA ALA A 102 10.33 9.58 -3.26
C ALA A 102 10.65 8.55 -4.37
N ASN A 103 10.75 7.27 -4.01
CA ASN A 103 11.07 6.19 -4.94
C ASN A 103 10.24 4.92 -4.72
N THR A 104 9.47 4.83 -3.65
CA THR A 104 8.77 3.60 -3.25
C THR A 104 7.45 3.94 -2.59
N ASP A 105 6.37 3.36 -3.09
CA ASP A 105 5.04 3.51 -2.55
C ASP A 105 4.62 2.24 -1.80
N GLY A 106 3.84 2.44 -0.74
CA GLY A 106 3.37 1.39 0.15
C GLY A 106 1.86 1.29 0.13
N PHE A 107 1.35 0.06 -0.01
CA PHE A 107 -0.08 -0.20 -0.15
C PHE A 107 -0.55 -1.28 0.82
N SER A 108 -1.85 -1.29 1.07
CA SER A 108 -2.56 -2.47 1.59
C SER A 108 -3.68 -2.88 0.67
N VAL A 109 -4.20 -4.08 0.89
CA VAL A 109 -5.30 -4.65 0.11
C VAL A 109 -6.47 -4.91 1.03
N TRP A 110 -7.68 -4.59 0.56
CA TRP A 110 -8.92 -4.68 1.33
C TRP A 110 -10.00 -5.39 0.53
N GLY A 111 -10.76 -6.26 1.19
CA GLY A 111 -11.84 -7.03 0.58
C GLY A 111 -12.94 -7.37 1.58
N LEU A 112 -13.94 -8.14 1.16
CA LEU A 112 -15.02 -8.61 2.01
C LEU A 112 -14.71 -9.95 2.67
N TYR A 113 -14.17 -9.89 3.89
CA TYR A 113 -13.81 -11.06 4.69
C TYR A 113 -14.64 -11.11 5.99
N GLY A 114 -15.96 -11.22 5.82
CA GLY A 114 -16.93 -11.03 6.92
C GLY A 114 -17.14 -9.56 7.30
N GLY A 115 -16.70 -8.64 6.45
CA GLY A 115 -16.71 -7.19 6.58
C GLY A 115 -15.61 -6.59 5.71
N LEU A 116 -15.60 -5.27 5.53
CA LEU A 116 -14.52 -4.58 4.84
C LEU A 116 -13.24 -4.65 5.69
N ARG A 117 -12.33 -5.55 5.32
CA ARG A 117 -11.16 -5.89 6.13
C ARG A 117 -9.91 -5.99 5.27
N PRO A 118 -8.73 -5.72 5.84
CA PRO A 118 -7.51 -5.84 5.09
C PRO A 118 -7.14 -7.31 4.91
N VAL A 119 -6.43 -7.60 3.81
CA VAL A 119 -5.63 -8.82 3.72
C VAL A 119 -4.53 -8.76 4.78
N THR A 120 -4.28 -9.88 5.45
CA THR A 120 -3.28 -9.99 6.53
C THR A 120 -2.18 -10.99 6.19
N SER A 121 -0.97 -10.78 6.71
CA SER A 121 0.12 -11.75 6.67
C SER A 121 -0.05 -12.74 7.82
N GLY A 122 -0.27 -14.03 7.51
CA GLY A 122 -0.39 -15.07 8.53
C GLY A 122 -1.50 -14.84 9.58
N GLY A 123 -2.48 -13.97 9.30
CA GLY A 123 -3.62 -13.68 10.18
C GLY A 123 -3.39 -12.60 11.25
N ALA A 124 -2.22 -11.94 11.29
CA ALA A 124 -1.90 -10.97 12.33
C ALA A 124 -1.81 -9.53 11.78
N ASP A 125 -0.79 -9.28 10.97
CA ASP A 125 -0.48 -7.93 10.51
C ASP A 125 -1.10 -7.64 9.15
N ARG A 126 -1.44 -6.37 8.89
CA ARG A 126 -1.91 -5.92 7.58
C ARG A 126 -0.86 -6.27 6.53
N PHE A 127 -1.26 -6.98 5.49
CA PHE A 127 -0.35 -7.35 4.41
C PHE A 127 0.06 -6.08 3.64
N LYS A 128 1.36 -5.95 3.38
CA LYS A 128 1.95 -4.78 2.71
C LYS A 128 2.43 -5.14 1.33
N LEU A 129 2.06 -4.30 0.37
CA LEU A 129 2.61 -4.30 -0.97
C LEU A 129 3.50 -3.08 -1.15
N TRP A 130 4.51 -3.22 -1.99
CA TRP A 130 5.46 -2.16 -2.31
C TRP A 130 5.66 -2.09 -3.80
N GLU A 131 5.76 -0.87 -4.33
CA GLU A 131 6.14 -0.62 -5.72
C GLU A 131 7.21 0.46 -5.79
N GLY A 132 8.25 0.23 -6.58
CA GLY A 132 9.32 1.19 -6.82
C GLY A 132 10.70 0.66 -6.43
N GLY A 133 11.40 1.38 -5.56
CA GLY A 133 12.78 1.14 -5.14
C GLY A 133 13.82 2.03 -5.82
N GLY A 134 13.42 2.82 -6.84
CA GLY A 134 14.32 3.72 -7.55
C GLY A 134 15.53 3.00 -8.16
N PHE A 135 16.70 3.63 -8.16
CA PHE A 135 17.93 2.99 -8.66
C PHE A 135 18.49 1.94 -7.69
N SER A 136 18.35 2.14 -6.38
CA SER A 136 19.01 1.32 -5.35
C SER A 136 18.23 0.08 -4.92
N ALA A 137 16.97 -0.06 -5.32
CA ALA A 137 16.16 -1.21 -4.94
C ALA A 137 15.12 -1.56 -6.01
N ILE A 138 14.57 -2.76 -5.89
CA ILE A 138 13.44 -3.27 -6.65
C ILE A 138 12.36 -3.64 -5.64
N SER A 139 11.20 -3.01 -5.75
CA SER A 139 10.01 -3.38 -5.03
C SER A 139 8.86 -3.50 -6.00
N GLY A 140 8.14 -4.60 -5.96
CA GLY A 140 6.98 -4.79 -6.84
C GLY A 140 6.12 -5.96 -6.43
N TYR A 141 4.90 -5.98 -6.95
CA TYR A 141 3.97 -7.09 -6.79
C TYR A 141 3.22 -7.36 -8.08
N GLY A 142 2.65 -8.56 -8.16
CA GLY A 142 1.81 -8.99 -9.27
C GLY A 142 1.18 -10.33 -8.96
N CYS A 143 0.50 -10.90 -9.92
CA CYS A 143 -0.21 -12.16 -9.77
C CYS A 143 0.18 -13.13 -10.87
N GLU A 144 0.24 -14.40 -10.52
CA GLU A 144 0.67 -15.47 -11.43
C GLU A 144 -0.30 -16.65 -11.40
N PRO A 145 -0.44 -17.38 -12.51
CA PRO A 145 -1.21 -18.63 -12.52
C PRO A 145 -0.62 -19.66 -11.54
N ALA A 146 -1.47 -20.31 -10.77
CA ALA A 146 -1.11 -21.36 -9.82
C ALA A 146 -2.14 -22.50 -9.85
N GLY A 147 -1.90 -23.53 -10.68
CA GLY A 147 -2.70 -24.76 -10.64
C GLY A 147 -4.21 -24.56 -10.89
N GLY A 148 -4.60 -23.60 -11.73
CA GLY A 148 -6.00 -23.27 -12.02
C GLY A 148 -6.58 -22.15 -11.16
N THR A 149 -5.82 -21.64 -10.17
CA THR A 149 -6.11 -20.39 -9.45
C THR A 149 -5.05 -19.35 -9.77
N ARG A 150 -5.06 -18.25 -9.02
CA ARG A 150 -4.03 -17.21 -9.04
C ARG A 150 -3.26 -17.21 -7.70
N GLN A 151 -2.00 -16.82 -7.73
CA GLN A 151 -1.19 -16.55 -6.53
C GLN A 151 -0.62 -15.14 -6.61
N LEU A 152 -0.54 -14.48 -5.45
CA LEU A 152 0.12 -13.20 -5.32
C LEU A 152 1.64 -13.41 -5.29
N VAL A 153 2.39 -12.50 -5.92
CA VAL A 153 3.85 -12.49 -5.94
C VAL A 153 4.35 -11.13 -5.50
N THR A 154 5.36 -11.11 -4.65
CA THR A 154 6.13 -9.90 -4.32
C THR A 154 7.61 -10.10 -4.64
N VAL A 155 8.27 -9.00 -4.98
CA VAL A 155 9.73 -8.92 -5.13
C VAL A 155 10.22 -7.76 -4.28
N SER A 156 11.27 -8.03 -3.50
CA SER A 156 12.02 -7.01 -2.76
C SER A 156 13.51 -7.32 -2.89
N ALA A 157 14.29 -6.40 -3.46
CA ALA A 157 15.73 -6.58 -3.63
C ALA A 157 16.48 -5.24 -3.55
N GLU A 158 17.74 -5.29 -3.13
CA GLU A 158 18.62 -4.14 -2.98
C GLU A 158 19.83 -4.26 -3.92
N LEU A 159 20.33 -3.12 -4.39
CA LEU A 159 21.51 -3.06 -5.25
C LEU A 159 22.77 -3.37 -4.44
N THR A 160 23.43 -4.48 -4.74
CA THR A 160 24.64 -4.95 -4.06
C THR A 160 25.91 -4.74 -4.88
N ASP A 161 25.80 -4.68 -6.21
CA ASP A 161 26.89 -4.29 -7.11
C ASP A 161 26.46 -3.16 -8.04
N TRP A 162 26.95 -1.96 -7.74
CA TRP A 162 26.65 -0.74 -8.49
C TRP A 162 27.30 -0.69 -9.87
N GLN A 163 28.41 -1.40 -10.09
CA GLN A 163 29.13 -1.38 -11.37
C GLN A 163 28.42 -2.25 -12.41
N ASN A 164 27.83 -3.36 -11.96
CA ASN A 164 27.16 -4.35 -12.81
C ASN A 164 25.62 -4.33 -12.66
N GLU A 165 25.08 -3.39 -11.88
CA GLU A 165 23.65 -3.26 -11.56
C GLU A 165 23.02 -4.56 -11.02
N VAL A 166 23.75 -5.25 -10.14
CA VAL A 166 23.29 -6.51 -9.53
C VAL A 166 22.49 -6.23 -8.28
N TYR A 167 21.28 -6.75 -8.26
CA TYR A 167 20.37 -6.71 -7.12
C TYR A 167 20.31 -8.07 -6.44
N GLU A 168 20.15 -8.06 -5.13
CA GLU A 168 20.00 -9.24 -4.29
C GLU A 168 18.78 -9.08 -3.39
N GLY A 169 17.96 -10.14 -3.28
CA GLY A 169 16.77 -10.11 -2.45
C GLY A 169 15.91 -11.35 -2.58
N ASP A 170 14.61 -11.18 -2.41
CA ASP A 170 13.63 -12.26 -2.40
C ASP A 170 12.50 -12.02 -3.38
N ARG A 171 12.09 -13.11 -4.02
CA ARG A 171 10.80 -13.24 -4.68
C ARG A 171 9.94 -14.21 -3.90
N VAL A 172 8.78 -13.75 -3.45
CA VAL A 172 7.91 -14.50 -2.55
C VAL A 172 6.55 -14.69 -3.21
N THR A 173 6.01 -15.90 -3.13
CA THR A 173 4.65 -16.21 -3.59
C THR A 173 3.74 -16.47 -2.41
N TYR A 174 2.47 -16.09 -2.55
CA TYR A 174 1.45 -16.22 -1.50
C TYR A 174 0.17 -16.79 -2.07
N SER A 175 -0.47 -17.69 -1.32
CA SER A 175 -1.90 -17.98 -1.50
C SER A 175 -2.71 -17.01 -0.65
N VAL A 176 -3.69 -16.35 -1.23
CA VAL A 176 -4.61 -15.47 -0.50
C VAL A 176 -5.96 -16.18 -0.37
N ARG A 177 -6.40 -16.43 0.87
CA ARG A 177 -7.69 -17.08 1.17
C ARG A 177 -8.33 -16.40 2.37
N ASP A 178 -9.60 -16.05 2.25
CA ASP A 178 -10.39 -15.42 3.33
C ASP A 178 -9.66 -14.24 4.02
N GLY A 179 -8.98 -13.41 3.23
CA GLY A 179 -8.23 -12.26 3.73
C GLY A 179 -6.90 -12.59 4.40
N VAL A 180 -6.37 -13.80 4.22
CA VAL A 180 -5.07 -14.22 4.75
C VAL A 180 -4.13 -14.58 3.61
N ALA A 181 -3.09 -13.77 3.43
CA ALA A 181 -1.95 -14.09 2.58
C ALA A 181 -1.01 -15.03 3.36
N THR A 182 -0.87 -16.25 2.86
CA THR A 182 0.04 -17.27 3.40
C THR A 182 1.17 -17.49 2.41
N GLU A 183 2.41 -17.30 2.86
CA GLU A 183 3.60 -17.56 2.05
C GLU A 183 3.62 -19.03 1.60
N THR A 184 3.72 -19.25 0.29
CA THR A 184 3.79 -20.59 -0.32
C THR A 184 5.20 -20.93 -0.77
N SER A 185 5.99 -19.93 -1.15
CA SER A 185 7.38 -20.10 -1.54
C SER A 185 8.14 -18.79 -1.38
N ARG A 186 9.42 -18.90 -1.02
CA ARG A 186 10.40 -17.82 -1.07
C ARG A 186 11.61 -18.30 -1.83
N ARG A 187 12.00 -17.52 -2.83
CA ARG A 187 13.20 -17.77 -3.62
C ARG A 187 14.10 -16.56 -3.53
N HIS A 188 15.32 -16.80 -3.06
CA HIS A 188 16.39 -15.83 -3.16
C HIS A 188 16.71 -15.55 -4.63
N VAL A 189 16.83 -14.29 -4.99
CA VAL A 189 17.09 -13.82 -6.35
C VAL A 189 18.31 -12.91 -6.36
N VAL A 190 19.21 -13.16 -7.31
CA VAL A 190 20.41 -12.35 -7.57
C VAL A 190 20.49 -12.14 -9.07
N GLY A 191 20.65 -10.90 -9.53
CA GLY A 191 20.77 -10.59 -10.96
C GLY A 191 20.41 -9.15 -11.29
N VAL A 192 20.23 -8.85 -12.57
CA VAL A 192 19.86 -7.49 -13.01
C VAL A 192 18.34 -7.30 -13.09
N ARG A 193 17.86 -6.07 -12.94
CA ARG A 193 16.43 -5.71 -12.81
C ARG A 193 15.48 -6.34 -13.86
N GLY A 194 15.93 -6.51 -15.09
CA GLY A 194 15.09 -7.02 -16.20
C GLY A 194 14.87 -8.54 -16.18
N GLU A 195 15.57 -9.27 -15.31
CA GLU A 195 15.50 -10.73 -15.26
C GLU A 195 14.17 -11.23 -14.67
N ALA A 196 13.77 -12.44 -15.07
CA ALA A 196 12.48 -13.03 -14.66
C ALA A 196 12.31 -13.13 -13.13
N GLY A 197 13.41 -13.20 -12.37
CA GLY A 197 13.35 -13.21 -10.91
C GLY A 197 12.86 -11.92 -10.26
N PHE A 198 12.90 -10.80 -10.98
CA PHE A 198 12.49 -9.49 -10.48
C PHE A 198 11.22 -8.96 -11.14
N ARG A 199 10.72 -9.63 -12.20
CA ARG A 199 9.53 -9.18 -12.92
C ARG A 199 8.28 -9.34 -12.07
N THR A 200 7.56 -8.24 -11.95
CA THR A 200 6.23 -8.13 -11.33
C THR A 200 5.44 -7.08 -12.12
N ASP A 201 4.13 -7.23 -12.19
CA ASP A 201 3.22 -6.24 -12.79
C ASP A 201 1.88 -6.31 -12.06
N ALA A 202 1.52 -5.26 -11.31
CA ALA A 202 0.28 -5.22 -10.56
C ALA A 202 -0.97 -5.42 -11.43
N ARG A 203 -0.91 -5.09 -12.73
CA ARG A 203 -2.02 -5.28 -13.66
C ARG A 203 -2.35 -6.75 -13.91
N THR A 204 -1.43 -7.66 -13.63
CA THR A 204 -1.69 -9.11 -13.72
C THR A 204 -2.65 -9.61 -12.64
N CYS A 205 -2.89 -8.80 -11.61
CA CYS A 205 -3.91 -9.06 -10.59
C CYS A 205 -5.30 -8.53 -10.97
N ALA A 206 -5.47 -7.82 -12.07
CA ALA A 206 -6.80 -7.38 -12.54
C ALA A 206 -7.53 -8.49 -13.33
#